data_AF-A0A355KXE1-F1
#
_entry.id   AF-A0A355KXE1-F1
#
_cell.length_a   1.000
_cell.length_b   1.000
_cell.length_c   1.000
_cell.angle_alpha   90.00
_cell.angle_beta   90.00
_cell.angle_gamma   90.00
#
_symmetry.space_group_name_H-M   'P 1'
#
loop_
_entity.id
_entity.type
_entity.pdbx_description
1 polymer ?
#
loop_
_entity_poly.entity_id
_entity_poly.type
_entity_poly.pdbx_seq_one_letter_code
_entity_poly.pdbx_strand_id
1 'polypeptide(L)'
;MKTIRLTAGEAIVRYLDNQYVAIEQDGKLVESKFVELFYAIFGHGCVLGVGEALSQAEHSIKVMQGRNEQGMAQAATAYAKMNNRLKIIPCMSSIGPGAANMVTAAATATVNNIPLLLFMGDT
;
A
#
# COMPACT_ATOMS: atom_id res chain seq x y z
N MET A 1 -2.56 -26.90 13.25
CA MET A 1 -2.78 -25.51 12.79
C MET A 1 -4.15 -25.45 12.14
N LYS A 2 -5.03 -24.54 12.55
CA LYS A 2 -6.38 -24.41 11.96
C LYS A 2 -6.27 -23.53 10.71
N THR A 3 -6.73 -24.02 9.57
CA THR A 3 -6.78 -23.21 8.34
C THR A 3 -7.93 -22.22 8.41
N ILE A 4 -7.74 -21.05 7.81
CA ILE A 4 -8.77 -20.04 7.61
C ILE A 4 -9.00 -19.85 6.11
N ARG A 5 -10.22 -19.51 5.72
CA ARG A 5 -10.55 -19.15 4.33
C ARG A 5 -10.63 -17.63 4.25
N LEU A 6 -9.97 -17.06 3.26
CA LEU A 6 -9.94 -15.62 3.00
C LEU A 6 -10.12 -15.41 1.50
N THR A 7 -10.75 -14.31 1.12
CA THR A 7 -10.66 -13.77 -0.24
C THR A 7 -9.24 -13.27 -0.50
N ALA A 8 -8.89 -13.06 -1.78
CA ALA A 8 -7.59 -12.49 -2.14
C ALA A 8 -7.39 -11.09 -1.53
N GLY A 9 -8.45 -10.26 -1.52
CA GLY A 9 -8.41 -8.92 -0.91
C GLY A 9 -8.14 -8.98 0.59
N GLU A 10 -8.85 -9.85 1.32
CA GLU A 10 -8.63 -10.05 2.75
C GLU A 10 -7.22 -10.58 3.05
N ALA A 11 -6.73 -11.51 2.24
CA ALA A 11 -5.38 -12.04 2.39
C ALA A 11 -4.33 -10.95 2.18
N ILE A 12 -4.48 -10.09 1.17
CA ILE A 12 -3.59 -8.94 0.92
C ILE A 12 -3.60 -7.98 2.10
N VAL A 13 -4.78 -7.54 2.54
CA VAL A 13 -4.91 -6.55 3.63
C VAL A 13 -4.33 -7.11 4.94
N ARG A 14 -4.67 -8.35 5.30
CA ARG A 14 -4.11 -8.99 6.50
C ARG A 14 -2.61 -9.21 6.40
N TYR A 15 -2.10 -9.60 5.23
CA TYR A 15 -0.67 -9.77 5.01
C TYR A 15 0.07 -8.44 5.23
N LEU A 16 -0.39 -7.37 4.59
CA LEU A 16 0.21 -6.04 4.70
C LEU A 16 0.15 -5.50 6.14
N ASP A 17 -0.97 -5.70 6.84
CA ASP A 17 -1.15 -5.26 8.23
C ASP A 17 -0.20 -5.98 9.21
N ASN A 18 0.36 -7.12 8.82
CA ASN A 18 1.28 -7.91 9.63
C ASN A 18 2.73 -7.85 9.11
N GLN A 19 3.10 -6.81 8.35
CA GLN A 19 4.48 -6.60 7.93
C GLN A 19 5.24 -5.70 8.91
N TYR A 20 6.41 -6.15 9.33
CA TYR A 20 7.30 -5.46 10.25
C TYR A 20 8.72 -5.45 9.72
N VAL A 21 9.44 -4.36 9.99
CA VAL A 21 10.86 -4.22 9.70
C VAL A 21 11.59 -4.03 11.01
N ALA A 22 12.61 -4.86 11.23
CA ALA A 22 13.49 -4.78 12.37
C ALA A 22 14.88 -4.30 11.93
N ILE A 23 15.40 -3.27 12.59
CA ILE A 23 16.73 -2.72 12.34
C ILE A 23 17.48 -2.53 13.65
N GLU A 24 18.80 -2.66 13.60
CA GLU A 24 19.64 -2.36 14.75
C GLU A 24 19.88 -0.84 14.84
N GLN A 25 19.57 -0.27 16.01
CA GLN A 25 19.83 1.13 16.36
C GLN A 25 20.44 1.16 17.75
N ASP A 26 21.62 1.77 17.88
CA ASP A 26 22.34 1.90 19.16
C ASP A 26 22.53 0.56 19.91
N GLY A 27 22.81 -0.52 19.17
CA GLY A 27 22.99 -1.87 19.72
C GLY A 27 21.70 -2.56 20.16
N LYS A 28 20.52 -2.02 19.81
CA LYS A 28 19.22 -2.61 20.08
C LYS A 28 18.47 -2.89 18.80
N LEU A 29 17.82 -4.04 18.72
CA LEU A 29 16.90 -4.35 17.64
C LEU A 29 15.59 -3.58 17.87
N VAL A 30 15.28 -2.64 16.97
CA VAL A 30 14.05 -1.86 16.97
C VAL A 30 13.15 -2.37 15.85
N GLU A 31 11.98 -2.86 16.23
CA GLU A 31 10.94 -3.28 15.29
C GLU A 31 9.95 -2.16 15.05
N SER A 32 9.55 -1.97 13.80
CA SER A 32 8.52 -1.02 13.42
C SER A 32 7.62 -1.60 12.34
N LYS A 33 6.34 -1.20 12.37
CA LYS A 33 5.36 -1.65 11.38
C LYS A 33 5.68 -1.03 10.01
N PHE A 34 5.67 -1.87 8.98
CA PHE A 34 6.05 -1.48 7.62
C PHE A 34 4.92 -0.77 6.87
N VAL A 35 3.68 -1.18 7.13
CA VAL A 35 2.46 -0.64 6.49
C VAL A 35 1.46 -0.25 7.58
N GLU A 36 1.26 1.04 7.75
CA GLU A 36 0.26 1.61 8.67
C GLU A 36 -0.84 2.37 7.94
N LEU A 37 -0.54 2.81 6.71
CA LEU A 37 -1.40 3.65 5.89
C LEU A 37 -1.64 2.95 4.55
N PHE A 38 -2.79 3.21 3.93
CA PHE A 38 -3.10 2.73 2.59
C PHE A 38 -3.86 3.78 1.81
N TYR A 39 -3.33 4.16 0.66
CA TYR A 39 -3.93 5.15 -0.23
C TYR A 39 -4.89 4.49 -1.20
N ALA A 40 -6.12 4.99 -1.32
CA ALA A 40 -7.11 4.45 -2.23
C ALA A 40 -7.90 5.54 -2.97
N ILE A 41 -8.02 5.37 -4.29
CA ILE A 41 -9.09 5.96 -5.09
C ILE A 41 -9.96 4.81 -5.59
N PHE A 42 -11.16 4.72 -5.02
CA PHE A 42 -12.09 3.63 -5.31
C PHE A 42 -12.76 3.83 -6.67
N GLY A 43 -12.81 2.73 -7.43
CA GLY A 43 -13.60 2.61 -8.65
C GLY A 43 -13.93 1.13 -8.90
N HIS A 44 -14.71 0.87 -9.94
CA HIS A 44 -15.28 -0.45 -10.22
C HIS A 44 -14.24 -1.58 -10.24
N GLY A 45 -13.03 -1.33 -10.75
CA GLY A 45 -11.99 -2.34 -10.90
C GLY A 45 -11.24 -2.71 -9.60
N CYS A 46 -11.49 -2.03 -8.48
CA CYS A 46 -10.76 -2.29 -7.24
C CYS A 46 -11.66 -2.36 -5.98
N VAL A 47 -12.89 -1.86 -6.08
CA VAL A 47 -13.80 -1.74 -4.92
C VAL A 47 -14.28 -3.10 -4.39
N LEU A 48 -14.56 -4.08 -5.26
CA LEU A 48 -15.09 -5.39 -4.87
C LEU A 48 -14.01 -6.42 -4.46
N GLY A 49 -12.78 -5.97 -4.20
CA GLY A 49 -11.68 -6.84 -3.80
C GLY A 49 -10.94 -6.25 -2.60
N VAL A 50 -9.81 -5.60 -2.87
CA VAL A 50 -9.02 -4.94 -1.83
C VAL A 50 -9.82 -3.80 -1.18
N GLY A 51 -10.66 -3.10 -1.93
CA GLY A 51 -11.49 -2.03 -1.36
C GLY A 51 -12.49 -2.52 -0.31
N GLU A 52 -13.18 -3.61 -0.58
CA GLU A 52 -14.08 -4.27 0.38
C GLU A 52 -13.30 -4.78 1.60
N ALA A 53 -12.17 -5.45 1.37
CA ALA A 53 -11.32 -5.95 2.45
C ALA A 53 -10.81 -4.82 3.37
N LEU A 54 -10.42 -3.67 2.82
CA LEU A 54 -10.02 -2.48 3.58
C LEU A 54 -11.16 -1.85 4.39
N SER A 55 -12.41 -2.19 4.07
CA SER A 55 -13.59 -1.69 4.78
C SER A 55 -14.14 -2.68 5.81
N GLN A 56 -14.03 -3.98 5.56
CA GLN A 56 -14.74 -5.01 6.32
C GLN A 56 -13.80 -5.96 7.10
N ALA A 57 -12.55 -6.15 6.64
CA ALA A 57 -11.64 -7.05 7.32
C ALA A 57 -11.09 -6.42 8.61
N GLU A 58 -10.78 -7.26 9.60
CA GLU A 58 -10.09 -6.82 10.80
C GLU A 58 -8.62 -6.50 10.47
N HIS A 59 -8.26 -5.22 10.54
CA HIS A 59 -6.91 -4.71 10.37
C HIS A 59 -6.74 -3.36 11.07
N SER A 60 -5.50 -2.93 11.28
CA SER A 60 -5.19 -1.60 11.83
C SER A 60 -4.78 -0.55 10.80
N ILE A 61 -4.64 -0.94 9.52
CA ILE A 61 -4.30 -0.03 8.41
C ILE A 61 -5.29 1.13 8.32
N LYS A 62 -4.79 2.36 8.30
CA LYS A 62 -5.59 3.58 8.07
C LYS A 62 -5.71 3.89 6.58
N VAL A 63 -6.94 3.84 6.07
CA VAL A 63 -7.22 4.18 4.67
C VAL A 63 -7.24 5.69 4.49
N MET A 64 -6.46 6.16 3.51
CA MET A 64 -6.37 7.56 3.09
C MET A 64 -6.99 7.69 1.70
N GLN A 65 -8.04 8.52 1.57
CA GLN A 65 -8.69 8.72 0.28
C GLN A 65 -7.86 9.67 -0.61
N GLY A 66 -7.41 9.16 -1.75
CA GLY A 66 -6.77 9.97 -2.78
C GLY A 66 -7.78 10.83 -3.55
N ARG A 67 -7.31 11.90 -4.18
CA ARG A 67 -8.10 12.74 -5.10
C ARG A 67 -7.51 12.80 -6.52
N ASN A 68 -6.26 12.36 -6.66
CA ASN A 68 -5.52 12.27 -7.91
C ASN A 68 -4.48 11.14 -7.74
N GLU A 69 -4.47 10.16 -8.65
CA GLU A 69 -3.65 8.95 -8.50
C GLU A 69 -2.14 9.27 -8.58
N GLN A 70 -1.75 10.21 -9.47
CA GLN A 70 -0.35 10.62 -9.60
C GLN A 70 0.16 11.27 -8.32
N GLY A 71 -0.57 12.26 -7.78
CA GLY A 71 -0.22 12.97 -6.56
C GLY A 71 -0.19 12.05 -5.34
N MET A 72 -1.15 11.12 -5.26
CA MET A 72 -1.20 10.08 -4.24
C MET A 72 0.04 9.16 -4.27
N ALA A 73 0.42 8.66 -5.44
CA ALA A 73 1.58 7.79 -5.59
C ALA A 73 2.92 8.53 -5.38
N GLN A 74 3.01 9.80 -5.77
CA GLN A 74 4.16 10.64 -5.45
C GLN A 74 4.27 10.91 -3.94
N ALA A 75 3.15 11.15 -3.26
CA ALA A 75 3.13 11.32 -1.80
C ALA A 75 3.59 10.04 -1.07
N ALA A 76 3.15 8.87 -1.53
CA ALA A 76 3.63 7.59 -0.99
C ALA A 76 5.15 7.39 -1.21
N THR A 77 5.66 7.76 -2.39
CA THR A 77 7.10 7.74 -2.70
C THR A 77 7.88 8.68 -1.76
N ALA A 78 7.40 9.89 -1.54
CA ALA A 78 8.00 10.84 -0.62
C ALA A 78 7.96 10.35 0.83
N TYR A 79 6.85 9.74 1.26
CA TYR A 79 6.71 9.15 2.59
C TYR A 79 7.73 8.03 2.82
N ALA A 80 7.88 7.11 1.85
CA ALA A 80 8.87 6.05 1.95
C ALA A 80 10.29 6.62 2.05
N LYS A 81 10.62 7.65 1.25
CA LYS A 81 11.91 8.33 1.30
C LYS A 81 12.17 8.99 2.67
N MET A 82 11.18 9.71 3.21
CA MET A 82 11.27 10.38 4.51
C MET A 82 11.45 9.39 5.67
N ASN A 83 10.89 8.18 5.55
CA ASN A 83 11.02 7.11 6.54
C ASN A 83 12.21 6.19 6.26
N ASN A 84 13.25 6.66 5.54
CA ASN A 84 14.44 5.87 5.21
C ASN A 84 14.13 4.51 4.55
N ARG A 85 13.02 4.41 3.80
CA ARG A 85 12.52 3.19 3.14
C ARG A 85 12.10 2.07 4.12
N LEU A 86 11.95 2.39 5.40
CA LEU A 86 11.51 1.47 6.45
C LEU A 86 9.98 1.43 6.62
N LYS A 87 9.26 2.29 5.88
CA LYS A 87 7.80 2.31 5.81
C LYS A 87 7.35 2.63 4.40
N ILE A 88 6.18 2.15 4.02
CA ILE A 88 5.54 2.48 2.75
C ILE A 88 4.06 2.82 2.94
N ILE A 89 3.49 3.47 1.93
CA ILE A 89 2.04 3.57 1.78
C ILE A 89 1.69 2.89 0.45
N PRO A 90 1.02 1.73 0.46
CA PRO A 90 0.52 1.15 -0.78
C PRO A 90 -0.54 2.07 -1.40
N CYS A 91 -0.58 2.13 -2.72
CA CYS A 91 -1.53 2.96 -3.46
C CYS A 91 -2.41 2.09 -4.35
N MET A 92 -3.72 2.31 -4.30
CA MET A 92 -4.70 1.64 -5.14
C MET A 92 -5.44 2.62 -6.03
N SER A 93 -5.55 2.26 -7.31
CA SER A 93 -6.44 2.90 -8.28
C SER A 93 -7.40 1.87 -8.89
N SER A 94 -8.47 2.36 -9.50
CA SER A 94 -9.27 1.56 -10.43
C SER A 94 -8.44 1.19 -11.68
N ILE A 95 -9.08 0.50 -12.62
CA ILE A 95 -8.54 0.16 -13.94
C ILE A 95 -8.37 1.39 -14.86
N GLY A 96 -7.49 1.28 -15.85
CA GLY A 96 -7.45 2.17 -17.01
C GLY A 96 -6.76 3.51 -16.69
N PRO A 97 -7.41 4.68 -16.88
CA PRO A 97 -6.78 5.98 -16.68
C PRO A 97 -6.18 6.17 -15.29
N GLY A 98 -6.85 5.67 -14.24
CA GLY A 98 -6.33 5.76 -12.87
C GLY A 98 -5.02 5.01 -12.70
N ALA A 99 -4.91 3.81 -13.29
CA ALA A 99 -3.68 3.02 -13.31
C ALA A 99 -2.57 3.76 -14.08
N ALA A 100 -2.88 4.28 -15.28
CA ALA A 100 -1.93 5.03 -16.10
C ALA A 100 -1.40 6.29 -15.40
N ASN A 101 -2.24 6.98 -14.61
CA ASN A 101 -1.84 8.17 -13.85
C ASN A 101 -0.74 7.88 -12.80
N MET A 102 -0.57 6.64 -12.34
CA MET A 102 0.48 6.29 -11.37
C MET A 102 1.85 6.00 -12.03
N VAL A 103 1.92 5.85 -13.36
CA VAL A 103 3.14 5.44 -14.07
C VAL A 103 4.29 6.44 -13.85
N THR A 104 4.01 7.74 -13.85
CA THR A 104 5.04 8.76 -13.59
C THR A 104 5.64 8.61 -12.20
N ALA A 105 4.83 8.29 -11.18
CA ALA A 105 5.31 8.02 -9.83
C ALA A 105 6.12 6.72 -9.75
N ALA A 106 5.66 5.66 -10.43
CA ALA A 106 6.38 4.39 -10.52
C ALA A 106 7.78 4.55 -11.13
N ALA A 107 7.88 5.30 -12.24
CA ALA A 107 9.16 5.61 -12.88
C ALA A 107 10.08 6.41 -11.94
N THR A 108 9.53 7.43 -11.26
CA THR A 108 10.28 8.24 -10.29
C THR A 108 10.81 7.39 -9.13
N ALA A 109 9.97 6.55 -8.53
CA ALA A 109 10.35 5.67 -7.43
C ALA A 109 11.43 4.66 -7.86
N THR A 110 11.27 4.04 -9.04
CA THR A 110 12.21 3.07 -9.60
C THR A 110 13.60 3.68 -9.79
N VAL A 111 13.70 4.83 -10.47
CA VAL A 111 14.99 5.50 -10.73
C VAL A 111 15.69 5.92 -9.44
N ASN A 112 14.93 6.21 -8.37
CA ASN A 112 15.48 6.64 -7.09
C ASN A 112 15.68 5.49 -6.07
N ASN A 113 15.43 4.23 -6.47
CA ASN A 113 15.46 3.06 -5.59
C ASN A 113 14.59 3.27 -4.33
N ILE A 114 13.36 3.74 -4.52
CA ILE A 114 12.38 3.95 -3.46
C ILE A 114 11.29 2.88 -3.59
N PRO A 115 10.97 2.13 -2.52
CA PRO A 115 9.90 1.16 -2.57
C PRO A 115 8.55 1.85 -2.72
N LEU A 116 7.78 1.43 -3.72
CA LEU A 116 6.41 1.89 -3.98
C LEU A 116 5.58 0.68 -4.40
N LEU A 117 4.51 0.40 -3.65
CA LEU A 117 3.59 -0.70 -3.96
C LEU A 117 2.31 -0.14 -4.59
N LEU A 118 2.02 -0.56 -5.81
CA LEU A 118 0.86 -0.11 -6.58
C LEU A 118 -0.10 -1.27 -6.83
N PHE A 119 -1.35 -1.12 -6.40
CA PHE A 119 -2.46 -1.99 -6.72
C PHE A 119 -3.27 -1.37 -7.85
N MET A 120 -3.26 -2.00 -9.01
CA MET A 120 -4.02 -1.57 -10.17
C MET A 120 -5.19 -2.52 -10.35
N GLY A 121 -6.41 -1.99 -10.46
CA GLY A 121 -7.55 -2.79 -10.90
C GLY A 121 -7.34 -3.30 -12.33
N ASP A 122 -7.79 -4.52 -12.59
CA ASP A 122 -7.75 -5.15 -13.92
C ASP A 122 -9.10 -5.83 -14.22
N THR A 123 -9.30 -6.28 -15.47
CA THR A 123 -10.56 -6.92 -15.94
C THR A 123 -10.50 -8.43 -15.83
#